data_AF-A0A060C1D3-F1
#
_entry.id   AF-A0A060C1D3-F1
#
_cell.length_a   1.000
_cell.length_b   1.000
_cell.length_c   1.000
_cell.angle_alpha   90.00
_cell.angle_beta   90.00
_cell.angle_gamma   90.00
#
_symmetry.space_group_name_H-M   'P 1'
#
loop_
_entity.id
_entity.type
_entity.pdbx_description
1 polymer ?
#
loop_
_entity_poly.entity_id
_entity_poly.type
_entity_poly.pdbx_seq_one_letter_code
_entity_poly.pdbx_strand_id
1 'polypeptide(L)' 'MVDPWGPVITEAARRFAIPERWIRAVMAAESNGDRAALSPAGAIGLMQIMPATWDDLRAKHHLGS' A
#
# COMPACT_ATOMS: atom_id res chain seq x y z
N MET A 1 -7.58 -20.25 1.10
CA MET A 1 -7.09 -19.05 0.37
C MET A 1 -6.00 -18.44 1.23
N VAL A 2 -4.81 -18.23 0.68
CA VAL A 2 -3.69 -17.64 1.41
C VAL A 2 -3.90 -16.12 1.43
N ASP A 3 -3.71 -15.47 2.58
CA ASP A 3 -3.71 -14.00 2.72
C ASP A 3 -2.25 -13.51 2.79
N PRO A 4 -1.56 -13.37 1.64
CA PRO A 4 -0.14 -13.04 1.61
C PRO A 4 0.16 -11.65 2.18
N TRP A 5 -0.84 -10.77 2.22
CA TRP A 5 -0.69 -9.38 2.64
C TRP A 5 -1.12 -9.14 4.08
N GLY A 6 -1.76 -10.11 4.75
CA GLY A 6 -2.27 -9.99 6.11
C GLY A 6 -1.26 -9.39 7.09
N PRO A 7 -0.03 -9.95 7.23
CA PRO A 7 0.96 -9.43 8.16
C PRO A 7 1.34 -7.95 7.91
N VAL A 8 1.52 -7.54 6.65
CA VAL A 8 1.88 -6.15 6.32
C VAL A 8 0.70 -5.19 6.46
N ILE A 9 -0.53 -5.66 6.21
CA ILE A 9 -1.76 -4.90 6.42
C ILE A 9 -2.00 -4.65 7.91
N THR A 10 -1.86 -5.69 8.74
CA THR A 10 -1.99 -5.57 10.21
C THR A 10 -0.97 -4.58 10.77
N GLU A 11 0.28 -4.65 10.32
CA GLU A 11 1.31 -3.71 10.77
C GLU A 11 1.02 -2.27 10.33
N ALA A 12 0.61 -2.06 9.08
CA ALA A 12 0.23 -0.73 8.60
C ALA A 12 -0.99 -0.16 9.35
N ALA A 13 -2.04 -0.97 9.54
CA ALA A 13 -3.23 -0.61 10.31
C ALA A 13 -2.87 -0.15 11.73
N ARG A 14 -1.99 -0.91 12.39
CA ARG A 14 -1.48 -0.59 13.73
C ARG A 14 -0.68 0.71 13.75
N ARG A 15 0.28 0.87 12.82
CA ARG A 15 1.15 2.05 12.73
C ARG A 15 0.37 3.34 12.53
N PHE A 16 -0.70 3.30 11.74
CA PHE A 16 -1.48 4.49 11.38
C PHE A 16 -2.83 4.59 12.11
N ALA A 17 -3.12 3.66 13.04
CA ALA A 17 -4.37 3.59 13.80
C ALA A 17 -5.64 3.64 12.94
N ILE A 18 -5.64 2.91 11.82
CA ILE A 18 -6.78 2.79 10.89
C ILE A 18 -7.26 1.33 10.79
N PRO A 19 -8.54 1.07 10.43
CA PRO A 19 -9.03 -0.29 10.27
C PRO A 19 -8.38 -1.05 9.11
N GLU A 20 -7.98 -2.31 9.31
CA GLU A 20 -7.41 -3.17 8.25
C GLU A 20 -8.31 -3.27 7.00
N ARG A 21 -9.63 -3.31 7.21
CA ARG A 21 -10.62 -3.38 6.11
C ARG A 21 -10.51 -2.21 5.14
N TRP A 22 -10.07 -1.04 5.60
CA TRP A 22 -9.88 0.12 4.71
C TRP A 22 -8.66 -0.08 3.81
N ILE A 23 -7.55 -0.58 4.36
CA ILE A 23 -6.35 -0.88 3.56
C ILE A 23 -6.67 -1.96 2.52
N ARG A 24 -7.41 -3.01 2.91
CA ARG A 24 -7.86 -4.05 1.97
C ARG A 24 -8.76 -3.51 0.87
N ALA A 25 -9.69 -2.62 1.21
CA ALA A 25 -10.58 -2.02 0.24
C ALA A 25 -9.83 -1.17 -0.78
N VAL A 26 -8.85 -0.37 -0.33
CA VAL A 26 -8.00 0.42 -1.23
C VAL A 26 -7.14 -0.49 -2.10
N MET A 27 -6.46 -1.49 -1.54
CA MET A 27 -5.66 -2.44 -2.31
C MET A 27 -6.48 -3.17 -3.39
N ALA A 28 -7.71 -3.55 -3.07
CA ALA A 28 -8.62 -4.19 -4.01
C ALA A 28 -9.01 -3.24 -5.15
N ALA A 29 -9.32 -1.98 -4.83
CA ALA A 29 -9.70 -0.97 -5.82
C ALA A 29 -8.52 -0.56 -6.73
N GLU A 30 -7.31 -0.46 -6.18
CA GLU A 30 -6.15 0.08 -6.89
C GLU A 30 -5.44 -0.96 -7.77
N SER A 31 -5.27 -2.19 -7.27
CA SER A 31 -4.52 -3.21 -8.03
C SER A 31 -5.11 -4.61 -7.97
N ASN A 32 -6.21 -4.81 -7.23
CA ASN A 32 -6.75 -6.13 -6.95
C ASN A 32 -5.71 -7.10 -6.35
N GLY A 33 -4.76 -6.57 -5.56
CA GLY A 33 -3.70 -7.35 -4.93
C GLY A 33 -2.51 -7.68 -5.85
N ASP A 34 -2.43 -7.10 -7.04
CA ASP A 34 -1.26 -7.21 -7.91
C ASP A 34 -0.11 -6.32 -7.40
N ARG A 35 0.98 -6.96 -6.98
CA ARG A 35 2.20 -6.30 -6.50
C ARG A 35 3.06 -5.71 -7.62
N ALA A 36 2.86 -6.15 -8.86
CA ALA A 36 3.59 -5.73 -10.03
C ALA A 36 2.83 -4.70 -10.88
N ALA A 37 1.64 -4.28 -10.44
CA ALA A 37 0.80 -3.33 -11.15
C ALA A 37 1.54 -2.02 -11.44
N LEU A 38 1.46 -1.56 -12.69
CA LEU A 38 2.00 -0.30 -13.17
C LEU A 38 0.93 0.39 -14.02
N SER A 39 0.47 1.57 -13.61
CA SER A 39 -0.49 2.34 -14.41
C SER A 39 0.19 3.11 -15.55
N PRO A 40 -0.57 3.53 -16.58
CA PRO A 40 -0.05 4.39 -17.64
C PRO A 40 0.50 5.73 -17.14
N ALA A 41 -0.02 6.23 -16.03
CA ALA A 41 0.46 7.46 -15.40
C ALA A 41 1.74 7.26 -14.56
N GLY A 42 2.17 6.01 -14.33
CA GLY A 42 3.39 5.67 -13.59
C GLY A 42 3.19 5.32 -12.12
N ALA A 43 1.96 5.13 -11.66
CA ALA A 43 1.67 4.64 -10.30
C ALA A 43 2.03 3.16 -10.15
N ILE A 44 2.54 2.76 -8.99
CA ILE A 44 3.15 1.44 -8.79
C ILE A 44 2.53 0.60 -7.66
N GLY A 45 2.50 -0.71 -7.88
CA GLY A 45 2.28 -1.75 -6.89
C GLY A 45 0.87 -1.82 -6.31
N LEU A 46 0.79 -2.42 -5.12
CA LEU A 46 -0.47 -2.82 -4.44
C LEU A 46 -1.45 -1.68 -4.18
N MET A 47 -0.94 -0.47 -4.04
CA MET A 47 -1.71 0.70 -3.62
C MET A 47 -1.65 1.82 -4.66
N GLN A 48 -1.13 1.52 -5.87
CA GLN A 48 -0.93 2.48 -6.97
C GLN A 48 -0.41 3.84 -6.48
N ILE A 49 0.70 3.82 -5.74
CA ILE A 49 1.33 5.04 -5.23
C ILE A 49 2.21 5.62 -6.34
N MET A 50 2.13 6.93 -6.56
CA MET A 50 3.04 7.64 -7.45
C MET A 50 4.46 7.69 -6.85
N PRO A 51 5.53 7.50 -7.62
CA PRO A 51 6.90 7.53 -7.09
C PRO A 51 7.23 8.80 -6.31
N ALA A 52 6.84 9.98 -6.80
CA ALA A 52 7.05 11.25 -6.10
C ALA A 52 6.31 11.29 -4.75
N THR A 53 5.08 10.79 -4.69
CA THR A 53 4.32 10.69 -3.44
C THR A 53 4.96 9.71 -2.47
N TRP A 54 5.55 8.61 -2.97
CA TRP A 54 6.31 7.68 -2.13
C TRP A 54 7.52 8.35 -1.49
N ASP A 55 8.27 9.16 -2.24
CA ASP A 55 9.42 9.90 -1.73
C ASP A 55 9.05 10.84 -0.57
N ASP A 56 7.92 11.55 -0.70
CA ASP A 56 7.41 12.41 0.37
C ASP A 56 6.98 11.60 1.61
N LEU A 57 6.21 10.52 1.39
CA LEU A 57 5.69 9.68 2.47
C LEU A 57 6.80 8.98 3.23
N ARG A 58 7.82 8.45 2.54
CA ARG A 58 8.94 7.75 3.19
C ARG A 58 9.78 8.69 4.03
N ALA A 59 9.98 9.93 3.59
CA ALA A 59 10.68 10.95 4.36
C ALA A 59 9.88 11.36 5.59
N LYS A 60 8.58 11.67 5.42
CA LYS A 60 7.71 12.11 6.51
C LYS A 60 7.51 11.05 7.58
N HIS A 61 7.32 9.80 7.16
CA HIS A 61 6.96 8.71 8.07
C HIS A 61 8.12 7.81 8.44
N HIS A 62 9.34 8.03 7.91
CA HIS A 62 10.50 7.17 8.15
C HIS A 62 10.20 5.72 7.71
N LEU A 63 9.92 5.56 6.41
CA LEU A 63 9.65 4.25 5.79
C LEU A 63 10.91 3.74 5.08
N GLY A 64 11.27 2.48 5.31
CA GLY A 64 12.42 1.84 4.68
C GLY A 64 13.79 2.22 5.27
N SER A 65 13.80 2.78 6.47
CA SER A 65 14.99 3.05 7.30
C SER A 65 15.27 1.90 8.25
#